data_AF-A0A967STX9-F1
#
_entry.id   AF-A0A967STX9-F1
#
_cell.length_a   1.000
_cell.length_b   1.000
_cell.length_c   1.000
_cell.angle_alpha   90.00
_cell.angle_beta   90.00
_cell.angle_gamma   90.00
#
_symmetry.space_group_name_H-M   'P 1'
#
loop_
_entity.id
_entity.type
_entity.pdbx_description
1 polymer ?
#
loop_
_entity_poly.entity_id
_entity_poly.type
_entity_poly.pdbx_seq_one_letter_code
_entity_poly.pdbx_strand_id
1 'polypeptide(L)' 'KYKAMAAGPTTSIREEPYQAEIIKNFNIRGVIGKGGMGAKTLDACQKYGCVYFHAIGGAAQIYAQCIEEV' A
#
# COMPACT_ATOMS: atom_id res chain seq x y z
N LYS A 1 4.92 23.53 10.46
CA LYS A 1 4.42 22.15 10.69
C LYS A 1 3.32 21.89 9.67
N TYR A 2 3.44 20.80 8.90
CA TYR A 2 2.41 20.40 7.94
C TYR A 2 1.35 19.53 8.64
N LYS A 3 0.17 19.43 8.03
CA LYS A 3 -0.92 18.57 8.49
C LYS A 3 -1.54 17.86 7.30
N ALA A 4 -1.72 16.54 7.41
CA ALA A 4 -2.51 15.78 6.44
C ALA A 4 -3.99 16.21 6.55
N MET A 5 -4.54 16.73 5.45
CA MET A 5 -5.98 17.03 5.36
C MET A 5 -6.78 15.85 4.78
N ALA A 6 -6.12 15.01 3.99
CA ALA A 6 -6.67 13.80 3.39
C ALA A 6 -5.53 12.84 3.04
N ALA A 7 -5.66 11.56 3.39
CA ALA A 7 -4.63 10.54 3.15
C ALA A 7 -5.26 9.17 2.81
N GLY A 8 -6.03 9.12 1.73
CA GLY A 8 -6.70 7.89 1.28
C GLY A 8 -5.76 6.96 0.50
N PRO A 9 -6.08 5.65 0.42
CA PRO A 9 -5.34 4.72 -0.41
C PRO A 9 -5.57 4.98 -1.89
N THR A 10 -4.60 4.58 -2.72
CA THR A 10 -4.71 4.64 -4.17
C THR A 10 -4.76 3.25 -4.81
N THR A 11 -5.15 3.16 -6.09
CA THR A 11 -5.34 1.86 -6.77
C THR A 11 -4.03 1.10 -6.89
N SER A 12 -3.91 -0.04 -6.21
CA SER A 12 -2.68 -0.81 -6.07
C SER A 12 -2.22 -1.48 -7.36
N ILE A 13 -3.13 -1.95 -8.22
CA ILE A 13 -2.79 -2.64 -9.48
C ILE A 13 -1.93 -1.78 -10.44
N ARG A 14 -1.93 -0.44 -10.29
CA ARG A 14 -1.09 0.44 -11.11
C ARG A 14 0.41 0.25 -10.86
N GLU A 15 0.78 -0.28 -9.70
CA GLU A 15 2.17 -0.52 -9.30
C GLU A 15 2.62 -1.96 -9.58
N GLU A 16 1.79 -2.79 -10.21
CA GLU A 16 2.09 -4.18 -10.58
C GLU A 16 3.39 -4.35 -11.38
N PRO A 17 3.80 -3.42 -12.28
CA PRO A 17 5.08 -3.55 -12.99
C PRO A 17 6.31 -3.51 -12.09
N TYR A 18 6.19 -2.99 -10.85
CA TYR A 18 7.33 -2.67 -9.99
C TYR A 18 7.31 -3.40 -8.64
N GLN A 19 6.12 -3.61 -8.06
CA GLN A 19 5.99 -4.03 -6.65
C GLN A 19 6.68 -5.35 -6.32
N ALA A 20 6.64 -6.35 -7.21
CA ALA A 20 7.31 -7.63 -6.99
C ALA A 20 8.84 -7.49 -6.80
N GLU A 21 9.49 -6.64 -7.60
CA GLU A 21 10.92 -6.37 -7.49
C GLU A 21 11.24 -5.55 -6.24
N ILE A 22 10.40 -4.57 -5.91
CA ILE A 22 10.57 -3.76 -4.70
C ILE A 22 10.47 -4.64 -3.44
N ILE A 23 9.45 -5.51 -3.36
CA ILE A 23 9.27 -6.43 -2.23
C ILE A 23 10.50 -7.31 -2.05
N LYS A 24 10.99 -7.91 -3.15
CA LYS A 24 12.18 -8.76 -3.14
C LYS A 24 13.44 -8.01 -2.72
N ASN A 25 13.70 -6.87 -3.36
CA ASN A 25 14.99 -6.18 -3.26
C ASN A 25 15.15 -5.44 -1.93
N PHE A 26 14.05 -4.96 -1.36
CA PHE A 26 14.05 -4.18 -0.12
C PHE A 26 13.43 -4.93 1.07
N ASN A 27 13.07 -6.20 0.89
CA ASN A 27 12.45 -7.04 1.93
C ASN A 27 11.22 -6.37 2.57
N ILE A 28 10.37 -5.74 1.74
CA ILE A 28 9.16 -5.05 2.21
C ILE A 28 8.19 -6.06 2.81
N ARG A 29 7.72 -5.80 4.03
CA ARG A 29 6.83 -6.71 4.76
C ARG A 29 5.36 -6.33 4.73
N GLY A 30 5.04 -5.12 4.25
CA GLY A 30 3.66 -4.65 4.15
C GLY A 30 3.46 -3.67 2.99
N VAL A 31 2.33 -3.79 2.31
CA VAL A 31 1.85 -2.84 1.28
C VAL A 31 0.42 -2.44 1.62
N ILE A 32 0.13 -1.14 1.63
CA ILE A 32 -1.22 -0.59 1.87
C ILE A 32 -1.76 0.02 0.58
N GLY A 33 -3.01 -0.25 0.22
CA GLY A 33 -3.66 0.41 -0.93
C GLY A 33 -5.11 -0.06 -1.13
N LYS A 34 -5.67 0.11 -2.34
CA LYS A 34 -7.03 -0.34 -2.67
C LYS A 34 -7.13 -1.02 -4.04
N GLY A 35 -8.19 -1.79 -4.26
CA GLY A 35 -8.50 -2.41 -5.55
C GLY A 35 -7.73 -3.70 -5.86
N GLY A 36 -6.90 -4.17 -4.93
CA GLY A 36 -6.14 -5.42 -5.08
C GLY A 36 -4.84 -5.28 -5.87
N MET A 37 -4.05 -6.36 -5.85
CA MET A 37 -2.76 -6.46 -6.51
C MET A 37 -2.80 -7.55 -7.60
N GLY A 38 -1.90 -7.48 -8.57
CA GLY A 38 -1.82 -8.47 -9.63
C GLY A 38 -1.06 -9.71 -9.20
N ALA A 39 -1.07 -10.72 -10.08
CA ALA A 39 -0.52 -12.03 -9.77
C ALA A 39 0.98 -12.01 -9.42
N LYS A 40 1.79 -11.14 -10.06
CA LYS A 40 3.23 -11.09 -9.80
C LYS A 40 3.49 -10.54 -8.41
N THR A 41 2.77 -9.50 -8.02
CA THR A 41 2.92 -8.92 -6.69
C THR A 41 2.38 -9.85 -5.60
N LEU A 42 1.24 -10.50 -5.83
CA LEU A 42 0.69 -11.47 -4.87
C LEU A 42 1.64 -12.66 -4.65
N ASP A 43 2.27 -13.17 -5.70
CA ASP A 43 3.30 -14.22 -5.59
C ASP A 43 4.52 -13.73 -4.80
N ALA A 44 5.01 -12.52 -5.10
CA ALA A 44 6.11 -11.92 -4.35
C ALA A 44 5.76 -11.75 -2.86
N CYS A 45 4.52 -11.37 -2.54
CA CYS A 45 4.06 -11.27 -1.16
C CYS A 45 4.15 -12.62 -0.43
N GLN A 46 3.68 -13.70 -1.04
CA GLN A 46 3.77 -15.03 -0.46
C GLN A 46 5.21 -15.50 -0.31
N LYS A 47 6.02 -15.30 -1.36
CA LYS A 47 7.41 -15.78 -1.41
C LYS A 47 8.36 -15.05 -0.46
N TYR A 48 8.19 -13.75 -0.29
CA TYR A 48 9.09 -12.90 0.49
C TYR A 48 8.47 -12.45 1.84
N GLY A 49 7.28 -12.95 2.18
CA GLY A 49 6.64 -12.71 3.48
C GLY A 49 6.05 -11.31 3.65
N CYS A 50 5.48 -10.74 2.59
CA CYS A 50 4.80 -9.44 2.62
C CYS A 50 3.29 -9.59 2.75
N VAL A 51 2.64 -8.70 3.51
CA VAL A 51 1.18 -8.67 3.70
C VAL A 51 0.57 -7.48 2.96
N TYR A 52 -0.53 -7.73 2.25
CA TYR A 52 -1.33 -6.67 1.65
C TYR A 52 -2.45 -6.22 2.59
N PHE A 53 -2.44 -4.94 2.93
CA PHE A 53 -3.48 -4.28 3.71
C PHE A 53 -4.39 -3.50 2.77
N HIS A 54 -5.52 -4.11 2.42
CA HIS A 54 -6.52 -3.43 1.61
C HIS A 54 -7.26 -2.39 2.48
N ALA A 55 -7.01 -1.12 2.20
CA ALA A 55 -7.67 0.00 2.87
C ALA A 55 -8.96 0.42 2.13
N ILE A 56 -9.92 0.93 2.89
CA ILE A 56 -11.21 1.44 2.39
C ILE A 56 -10.97 2.68 1.52
N GLY A 57 -11.46 2.69 0.28
CA GLY A 57 -11.42 3.86 -0.60
C GLY A 57 -12.42 4.95 -0.17
N GLY A 58 -12.08 6.23 -0.41
CA GLY A 58 -12.97 7.35 -0.14
C GLY A 58 -12.97 7.87 1.31
N ALA A 59 -12.40 7.13 2.26
CA ALA A 59 -12.31 7.51 3.68
C ALA A 59 -11.06 8.37 4.01
N ALA A 60 -10.63 9.23 3.09
CA ALA A 60 -9.32 9.91 3.18
C ALA A 60 -9.17 10.82 4.40
N GLN A 61 -10.23 11.53 4.80
CA GLN A 61 -10.25 12.39 5.98
C GLN A 61 -10.20 11.60 7.29
N ILE A 62 -10.74 10.37 7.31
CA ILE A 62 -10.66 9.48 8.48
C ILE A 62 -9.21 9.04 8.69
N TYR A 63 -8.54 8.55 7.64
CA TYR A 63 -7.13 8.17 7.75
C TYR A 63 -6.23 9.35 8.13
N ALA A 64 -6.53 10.55 7.65
CA ALA A 64 -5.77 11.74 8.02
C ALA A 64 -5.80 12.04 9.53
N GLN A 65 -6.82 11.59 10.27
CA GLN A 65 -6.87 11.71 11.73
C GLN A 65 -5.89 10.77 12.45
N CYS A 66 -5.45 9.69 11.78
CA CYS A 66 -4.50 8.72 12.32
C CYS A 66 -3.03 9.11 12.03
N ILE A 67 -2.78 10.21 11.32
CA ILE A 67 -1.43 10.66 10.96
C ILE A 67 -0.96 11.71 11.96
N GLU A 68 0.05 11.36 12.75
CA GLU A 68 0.63 12.22 13.79
C GLU A 68 1.63 13.25 13.21
N GLU A 69 2.37 12.86 12.17
CA GLU A 69 3.40 13.68 11.52
C GLU A 69 3.44 13.41 10.01
N VAL A 70 3.74 14.45 9.22
CA VAL A 70 3.89 14.44 7.76
C VAL A 70 5.18 15.14 7.37
#